data_AF-A0A6M5F6H9-F1
#
_entry.id   AF-A0A6M5F6H9-F1
#
_cell.length_a   1.000
_cell.length_b   1.000
_cell.length_c   1.000
_cell.angle_alpha   90.00
_cell.angle_beta   90.00
_cell.angle_gamma   90.00
#
_symmetry.space_group_name_H-M   'P 1'
#
loop_
_entity.id
_entity.type
_entity.pdbx_description
1 polymer ?
#
loop_
_entity_poly.entity_id
_entity_poly.type
_entity_poly.pdbx_seq_one_letter_code
_entity_poly.pdbx_strand_id
1 'polypeptide(L)'
;MHDRMKYGLSYVYTRDVTSDTIREWLPEGVILLSQLPKLGQPTSSVQIHEIPDYAKGRKDSVHRVKFGNMIIPEQSSALTTQPVAIKPVESARHAVREYKAEKYLNKEGEQLAFRTLGFTKTGGNFSTITEFDQGVVSYDNILLQESHKPTEPKIAEALTVAAQTLVILNSKGLVHGDFQVKNTASDINGRTRIIDLTTIGKLHDMEDVSDDILLYAESLTRFGTQLSPVSQQQFDDHFLHIYEKNIPDIFPIQRQLEAKMATSAIRSSLDILIGPSAT
;
A
#
# COMPACT_ATOMS: atom_id res chain seq x y z
N MET A 1 2.33 16.36 24.49
CA MET A 1 3.81 16.37 24.56
C MET A 1 4.28 15.50 23.41
N HIS A 2 4.76 16.10 22.31
CA HIS A 2 5.11 15.36 21.09
C HIS A 2 6.52 14.79 21.24
N ASP A 3 6.65 13.48 21.04
CA ASP A 3 7.93 12.79 21.20
C ASP A 3 8.88 13.18 20.07
N ARG A 4 10.03 13.76 20.42
CA ARG A 4 11.01 14.28 19.47
C ARG A 4 12.21 13.35 19.47
N MET A 5 12.32 12.52 18.43
CA MET A 5 13.43 11.59 18.29
C MET A 5 14.48 12.14 17.32
N LYS A 6 15.74 12.10 17.74
CA LYS A 6 16.91 12.53 16.97
C LYS A 6 17.68 11.30 16.53
N TYR A 7 17.91 11.15 15.23
CA TYR A 7 18.61 10.01 14.64
C TYR A 7 19.87 10.47 13.93
N GLY A 8 20.88 9.62 13.86
CA GLY A 8 21.96 9.78 12.88
C GLY A 8 21.39 9.74 11.47
N LEU A 9 21.96 10.50 10.54
CA LEU A 9 21.55 10.54 9.15
C LEU A 9 22.69 10.05 8.24
N SER A 10 22.33 9.15 7.34
CA SER A 10 23.19 8.67 6.26
C SER A 10 22.40 8.61 4.94
N TYR A 11 23.11 8.40 3.84
CA TYR A 11 22.52 8.32 2.51
C TYR A 11 22.96 7.06 1.80
N VAL A 12 22.06 6.51 0.98
CA VAL A 12 22.37 5.40 0.06
C VAL A 12 21.96 5.81 -1.34
N TYR A 13 22.82 5.52 -2.32
CA TYR A 13 22.47 5.78 -3.71
C TYR A 13 21.41 4.76 -4.15
N THR A 14 20.36 5.21 -4.85
CA THR A 14 19.19 4.38 -5.22
C THR A 14 19.53 3.09 -5.95
N ARG A 15 20.62 3.05 -6.72
CA ARG A 15 21.10 1.84 -7.43
C ARG A 15 21.81 0.84 -6.53
N ASP A 16 22.32 1.29 -5.39
CA ASP A 16 23.12 0.49 -4.45
C ASP A 16 22.25 -0.08 -3.31
N VAL A 17 20.93 0.10 -3.36
CA VAL A 17 20.00 -0.38 -2.33
C VAL A 17 19.86 -1.91 -2.41
N THR A 18 20.52 -2.60 -1.47
CA THR A 18 20.41 -4.03 -1.25
C THR A 18 20.19 -4.35 0.23
N SER A 19 19.72 -5.56 0.54
CA SER A 19 19.51 -6.00 1.93
C SER A 19 20.81 -5.91 2.75
N ASP A 20 21.94 -6.27 2.15
CA ASP A 20 23.25 -6.23 2.83
C ASP A 20 23.74 -4.80 3.02
N THR A 21 23.51 -3.91 2.05
CA THR A 21 23.84 -2.49 2.19
C THR A 21 23.10 -1.86 3.37
N ILE A 22 21.79 -2.12 3.49
CA ILE A 22 20.97 -1.62 4.60
C ILE A 22 21.32 -2.30 5.93
N ARG A 23 21.49 -3.63 5.93
CA ARG A 23 21.73 -4.41 7.16
C ARG A 23 23.13 -4.23 7.71
N GLU A 24 24.16 -4.30 6.87
CA GLU A 24 25.55 -4.48 7.30
C GLU A 24 26.40 -3.24 7.10
N TRP A 25 26.25 -2.54 5.97
CA TRP A 25 27.23 -1.53 5.56
C TRP A 25 26.91 -0.13 6.08
N LEU A 26 25.63 0.17 6.28
CA LEU A 26 25.18 1.49 6.72
C LEU A 26 24.99 1.56 8.25
N PRO A 27 25.29 2.72 8.86
CA PRO A 27 25.18 2.91 10.30
C PRO A 27 23.73 2.88 10.78
N GLU A 28 23.55 2.78 12.10
CA GLU A 28 22.24 2.99 12.71
C GLU A 28 21.75 4.44 12.52
N GLY A 29 20.42 4.58 12.50
CA GLY A 29 19.73 5.84 12.29
C GLY A 29 18.84 5.82 11.05
N VAL A 30 18.69 6.98 10.42
CA VAL A 30 17.94 7.17 9.18
C VAL A 30 18.88 7.08 7.99
N ILE A 31 18.47 6.32 6.98
CA ILE A 31 19.18 6.11 5.73
C ILE A 31 18.28 6.64 4.61
N LEU A 32 18.61 7.80 4.04
CA LEU A 32 17.82 8.39 2.96
C LEU A 32 18.32 7.97 1.58
N LEU A 33 17.37 7.76 0.67
CA LEU A 33 17.67 7.50 -0.74
C LEU A 33 18.15 8.78 -1.41
N SER A 34 19.22 8.67 -2.19
CA SER A 34 19.75 9.75 -3.02
C SER A 34 19.79 9.30 -4.48
N GLN A 35 19.60 10.23 -5.42
CA GLN A 35 19.81 9.99 -6.86
C GLN A 35 21.24 10.32 -7.32
N LEU A 36 22.03 10.95 -6.44
CA LEU A 36 23.43 11.23 -6.66
C LEU A 36 24.27 10.47 -5.63
N PRO A 37 25.45 9.95 -6.01
CA PRO A 37 26.39 9.40 -5.04
C PRO A 37 26.71 10.45 -3.96
N LYS A 38 26.41 10.13 -2.69
CA LYS A 38 26.67 11.01 -1.54
C LYS A 38 27.74 10.41 -0.61
N LEU A 39 28.79 9.84 -1.20
CA LEU A 39 29.94 9.30 -0.48
C LEU A 39 30.58 10.42 0.37
N GLY A 40 30.69 10.21 1.68
CA GLY A 40 31.45 11.08 2.57
C GLY A 40 30.77 12.38 3.02
N GLN A 41 29.44 12.51 2.92
CA GLN A 41 28.77 13.63 3.60
C GLN A 41 28.90 13.48 5.13
N PRO A 42 29.15 14.58 5.88
CA PRO A 42 29.22 14.53 7.34
C PRO A 42 27.95 13.92 7.91
N THR A 43 28.07 13.09 8.95
CA THR A 43 26.93 12.63 9.75
C THR A 43 26.18 13.84 10.29
N SER A 44 25.06 14.18 9.67
CA SER A 44 24.08 15.08 10.25
C SER A 44 23.09 14.28 11.09
N SER A 45 22.21 14.99 11.78
CA SER A 45 21.12 14.35 12.51
C SER A 45 19.81 14.80 11.92
N VAL A 46 18.89 13.86 11.75
CA VAL A 46 17.51 14.14 11.38
C VAL A 46 16.62 14.07 12.61
N GLN A 47 15.54 14.83 12.60
CA GLN A 47 14.52 14.75 13.65
C GLN A 47 13.21 14.29 13.06
N ILE A 48 12.52 13.40 13.77
CA ILE A 48 11.17 12.96 13.40
C ILE A 48 10.23 13.38 14.51
N HIS A 49 9.20 14.13 14.14
CA HIS A 49 8.18 14.64 15.05
C HIS A 49 6.86 13.95 14.69
N GLU A 50 6.35 13.11 15.58
CA GLU A 50 5.07 12.42 15.35
C GLU A 50 3.91 13.43 15.35
N ILE A 51 3.06 13.35 14.31
CA ILE A 51 1.87 14.19 14.15
C ILE A 51 0.64 13.27 14.20
N PRO A 52 -0.01 13.10 15.37
CA PRO A 52 -1.13 12.17 15.53
C PRO A 52 -2.30 12.43 14.58
N ASP A 53 -2.48 13.68 14.14
CA ASP A 53 -3.53 14.04 13.20
C ASP A 53 -3.33 13.43 11.82
N TYR A 54 -2.10 13.10 11.41
CA TYR A 54 -1.85 12.37 10.16
C TYR A 54 -2.34 10.93 10.21
N ALA A 55 -2.54 10.38 11.41
CA ALA A 55 -3.13 9.06 11.61
C ALA A 55 -4.67 9.10 11.63
N LYS A 56 -5.31 10.27 11.65
CA LYS A 56 -6.79 10.36 11.55
C LYS A 56 -7.23 9.82 10.18
N GLY A 57 -8.33 9.07 10.17
CA GLY A 57 -8.64 8.19 9.04
C GLY A 57 -7.97 6.85 9.26
N ARG A 58 -6.64 6.73 9.24
CA ARG A 58 -5.90 5.45 9.23
C ARG A 58 -5.76 4.74 10.60
N LYS A 59 -6.69 4.98 11.53
CA LYS A 59 -6.70 4.41 12.88
C LYS A 59 -7.21 2.97 12.83
N ASP A 60 -6.38 2.06 12.36
CA ASP A 60 -6.42 0.60 12.62
C ASP A 60 -5.27 -0.14 11.89
N SER A 61 -4.17 0.55 11.56
CA SER A 61 -3.05 -0.11 10.91
C SER A 61 -2.37 -1.11 11.85
N VAL A 62 -2.64 -2.39 11.60
CA VAL A 62 -1.98 -3.56 12.23
C VAL A 62 -0.44 -3.41 12.24
N HIS A 63 0.12 -2.65 11.29
CA HIS A 63 1.55 -2.45 11.11
C HIS A 63 2.17 -1.38 12.02
N ARG A 64 1.43 -0.75 12.95
CA ARG A 64 1.97 0.29 13.87
C ARG A 64 2.67 1.43 13.11
N VAL A 65 2.12 1.83 11.97
CA VAL A 65 2.69 2.89 11.13
C VAL A 65 2.68 4.20 11.91
N LYS A 66 3.83 4.86 11.94
CA LYS A 66 4.00 6.18 12.55
C LYS A 66 3.95 7.24 11.48
N PHE A 67 3.22 8.32 11.73
CA PHE A 67 3.13 9.45 10.82
C PHE A 67 3.72 10.70 11.48
N GLY A 68 4.45 11.49 10.71
CA GLY A 68 5.09 12.66 11.26
C GLY A 68 5.82 13.52 10.24
N ASN A 69 6.54 14.50 10.76
CA ASN A 69 7.39 15.39 9.99
C ASN A 69 8.86 15.04 10.23
N MET A 70 9.56 14.73 9.15
CA MET A 70 11.00 14.54 9.13
C MET A 70 11.67 15.88 8.81
N ILE A 71 12.47 16.39 9.75
CA ILE A 71 13.18 17.67 9.65
C ILE A 71 14.63 17.38 9.33
N ILE A 72 15.04 17.72 8.10
CA ILE A 72 16.39 17.54 7.59
C ILE A 72 17.12 18.90 7.63
N PRO A 73 18.26 19.01 8.34
CA PRO A 73 19.06 20.22 8.30
C PRO A 73 19.78 20.36 6.95
N GLU A 74 19.64 21.52 6.30
CA GLU A 74 20.40 21.86 5.11
C GLU A 74 21.71 22.59 5.48
N GLN A 75 22.68 22.57 4.57
CA GLN A 75 23.98 23.24 4.74
C GLN A 75 23.83 24.76 4.92
N SER A 76 22.72 25.35 4.48
CA SER A 76 22.42 26.79 4.50
C SER A 76 21.69 27.26 5.77
N SER A 77 21.59 26.44 6.82
CA SER A 77 20.75 26.69 8.02
C SER A 77 19.24 26.66 7.75
N ALA A 78 18.81 26.42 6.52
CA ALA A 78 17.42 26.09 6.20
C ALA A 78 17.07 24.69 6.73
N LEU A 79 15.84 24.51 7.21
CA LEU A 79 15.31 23.22 7.62
C LEU A 79 14.27 22.80 6.60
N THR A 80 14.48 21.64 5.97
CA THR A 80 13.47 21.04 5.10
C THR A 80 12.59 20.10 5.92
N THR A 81 11.29 20.37 5.92
CA THR A 81 10.28 19.56 6.60
C THR A 81 9.58 18.68 5.58
N GLN A 82 9.67 17.36 5.75
CA GLN A 82 9.06 16.36 4.88
C GLN A 82 8.03 15.54 5.67
N PRO A 83 6.74 15.58 5.34
CA PRO A 83 5.75 14.66 5.86
C PRO A 83 6.10 13.21 5.47
N VAL A 84 6.09 12.29 6.43
CA VAL A 84 6.48 10.90 6.25
C VAL A 84 5.54 9.92 6.94
N ALA A 85 5.46 8.72 6.37
CA ALA A 85 4.98 7.52 7.04
C ALA A 85 6.17 6.58 7.30
N ILE A 86 6.22 6.00 8.50
CA ILE A 86 7.27 5.08 8.92
C ILE A 86 6.61 3.76 9.28
N LYS A 87 6.85 2.73 8.47
CA LYS A 87 6.28 1.40 8.64
C LYS A 87 7.37 0.44 9.13
N PRO A 88 7.25 -0.13 10.34
CA PRO A 88 8.09 -1.24 10.79
C PRO A 88 8.03 -2.42 9.82
N VAL A 89 9.18 -3.04 9.57
CA VAL A 89 9.31 -4.25 8.75
C VAL A 89 10.19 -5.27 9.47
N GLU A 90 9.92 -6.54 9.23
CA GLU A 90 10.59 -7.63 9.96
C GLU A 90 12.09 -7.74 9.63
N SER A 91 12.51 -7.28 8.46
CA SER A 91 13.90 -7.36 8.03
C SER A 91 14.26 -6.33 6.96
N ALA A 92 15.57 -6.06 6.81
CA ALA A 92 16.09 -5.30 5.68
C ALA A 92 15.67 -5.88 4.31
N ARG A 93 15.51 -7.21 4.21
CA ARG A 93 15.04 -7.87 2.98
C ARG A 93 13.61 -7.46 2.64
N HIS A 94 12.73 -7.39 3.63
CA HIS A 94 11.35 -6.91 3.43
C HIS A 94 11.34 -5.43 3.03
N ALA A 95 12.15 -4.58 3.70
CA ALA A 95 12.29 -3.17 3.36
C ALA A 95 12.69 -2.96 1.89
N VAL A 96 13.70 -3.70 1.43
CA VAL A 96 14.24 -3.61 0.07
C VAL A 96 13.24 -4.18 -0.95
N ARG A 97 12.48 -5.23 -0.59
CA ARG A 97 11.41 -5.77 -1.45
C ARG A 97 10.31 -4.73 -1.68
N GLU A 98 9.83 -4.08 -0.62
CA GLU A 98 8.83 -3.01 -0.75
C GLU A 98 9.34 -1.86 -1.64
N TYR A 99 10.57 -1.40 -1.41
CA TYR A 99 11.18 -0.37 -2.25
C TYR A 99 11.26 -0.77 -3.73
N LYS A 100 11.63 -2.02 -4.03
CA LYS A 100 11.71 -2.51 -5.41
C LYS A 100 10.33 -2.64 -6.05
N ALA A 101 9.32 -3.10 -5.30
CA ALA A 101 7.94 -3.15 -5.76
C ALA A 101 7.41 -1.74 -6.07
N GLU A 102 7.64 -0.78 -5.17
CA GLU A 102 7.30 0.63 -5.35
C GLU A 102 7.93 1.20 -6.61
N LYS A 103 9.25 1.05 -6.78
CA LYS A 103 9.98 1.47 -7.98
C LYS A 103 9.43 0.88 -9.28
N TYR A 104 8.97 -0.37 -9.24
CA TYR A 104 8.42 -1.04 -10.41
C TYR A 104 7.01 -0.54 -10.75
N LEU A 105 6.18 -0.32 -9.73
CA LEU A 105 4.83 0.21 -9.87
C LEU A 105 4.83 1.68 -10.29
N ASN A 106 5.72 2.49 -9.71
CA ASN A 106 5.84 3.92 -9.98
C ASN A 106 6.71 4.25 -11.22
N LYS A 107 6.74 3.35 -12.22
CA LYS A 107 7.45 3.62 -13.49
C LYS A 107 6.81 4.80 -14.22
N GLU A 108 7.65 5.49 -15.01
CA GLU A 108 7.41 6.81 -15.64
C GLU A 108 5.94 7.30 -15.68
N GLY A 109 5.60 8.18 -14.75
CA GLY A 109 4.34 8.93 -14.70
C GLY A 109 3.25 8.32 -13.81
N GLU A 110 3.36 7.04 -13.46
CA GLU A 110 2.43 6.37 -12.56
C GLU A 110 2.83 6.63 -11.10
N GLN A 111 1.89 7.09 -10.27
CA GLN A 111 2.08 7.29 -8.83
C GLN A 111 1.15 6.35 -8.06
N LEU A 112 1.31 5.04 -8.31
CA LEU A 112 0.45 3.99 -7.75
C LEU A 112 0.77 3.72 -6.28
N ALA A 113 2.02 3.85 -5.86
CA ALA A 113 2.45 3.61 -4.49
C ALA A 113 3.13 4.85 -3.88
N PHE A 114 3.19 4.92 -2.56
CA PHE A 114 3.89 6.00 -1.87
C PHE A 114 5.40 5.89 -2.08
N ARG A 115 6.02 6.98 -2.54
CA ARG A 115 7.45 7.01 -2.84
C ARG A 115 8.27 6.69 -1.60
N THR A 116 9.21 5.74 -1.73
CA THR A 116 10.18 5.46 -0.69
C THR A 116 11.17 6.61 -0.58
N LEU A 117 11.33 7.16 0.63
CA LEU A 117 12.32 8.18 0.95
C LEU A 117 13.58 7.60 1.57
N GLY A 118 13.45 6.46 2.25
CA GLY A 118 14.56 5.86 2.98
C GLY A 118 14.14 4.74 3.91
N PHE A 119 15.01 4.47 4.87
CA PHE A 119 14.86 3.41 5.86
C PHE A 119 15.29 3.89 7.24
N THR A 120 14.81 3.23 8.29
CA THR A 120 15.41 3.31 9.62
C THR A 120 16.09 1.99 9.98
N LYS A 121 17.18 2.09 10.74
CA LYS A 121 17.89 0.96 11.35
C LYS A 121 18.23 1.31 12.79
N THR A 122 17.62 0.63 13.76
CA THR A 122 17.84 0.92 15.19
C THR A 122 17.79 -0.37 16.01
N GLY A 123 18.90 -0.76 16.64
CA GLY A 123 18.94 -1.91 17.54
C GLY A 123 18.45 -3.20 16.88
N GLY A 124 18.80 -3.41 15.60
CA GLY A 124 18.36 -4.56 14.80
C GLY A 124 16.94 -4.47 14.22
N ASN A 125 16.18 -3.42 14.54
CA ASN A 125 14.85 -3.18 13.94
C ASN A 125 14.97 -2.35 12.66
N PHE A 126 14.10 -2.64 11.70
CA PHE A 126 14.05 -1.96 10.40
C PHE A 126 12.68 -1.31 10.18
N SER A 127 12.65 -0.20 9.46
CA SER A 127 11.41 0.39 8.94
C SER A 127 11.62 1.00 7.57
N THR A 128 10.57 1.04 6.76
CA THR A 128 10.51 1.83 5.54
C THR A 128 10.00 3.23 5.86
N ILE A 129 10.62 4.25 5.26
CA ILE A 129 10.17 5.64 5.33
C ILE A 129 9.63 6.00 3.95
N THR A 130 8.36 6.36 3.87
CA THR A 130 7.71 6.79 2.63
C THR A 130 7.18 8.22 2.77
N GLU A 131 6.86 8.84 1.65
CA GLU A 131 6.10 10.09 1.65
C GLU A 131 4.73 9.88 2.29
N PHE A 132 4.34 10.82 3.16
CA PHE A 132 2.95 10.91 3.58
C PHE A 132 2.16 11.76 2.58
N ASP A 133 1.13 11.17 1.99
CA ASP A 133 0.15 11.89 1.19
C ASP A 133 -1.13 12.07 1.99
N GLN A 134 -1.43 13.33 2.33
CA GLN A 134 -2.63 13.72 3.07
C GLN A 134 -3.89 13.58 2.21
N GLY A 135 -3.75 13.63 0.89
CA GLY A 135 -4.87 13.54 -0.05
C GLY A 135 -5.35 12.11 -0.30
N VAL A 136 -4.75 11.10 0.34
CA VAL A 136 -5.08 9.67 0.11
C VAL A 136 -5.88 9.12 1.27
N VAL A 137 -7.05 8.56 0.96
CA VAL A 137 -7.94 7.89 1.91
C VAL A 137 -8.07 6.42 1.51
N SER A 138 -7.80 5.52 2.44
CA SER A 138 -8.02 4.08 2.25
C SER A 138 -9.49 3.72 2.41
N TYR A 139 -9.95 2.73 1.66
CA TYR A 139 -11.38 2.43 1.58
C TYR A 139 -11.95 1.72 2.80
N ASP A 140 -11.12 1.18 3.70
CA ASP A 140 -11.58 0.69 5.01
C ASP A 140 -12.18 1.83 5.84
N ASN A 141 -11.62 3.03 5.74
CA ASN A 141 -12.10 4.23 6.43
C ASN A 141 -13.37 4.81 5.83
N ILE A 142 -13.85 4.25 4.73
CA ILE A 142 -15.10 4.62 4.07
C ILE A 142 -16.12 3.51 4.24
N LEU A 143 -15.76 2.27 3.86
CA LEU A 143 -16.65 1.12 3.84
C LEU A 143 -16.88 0.52 5.23
N LEU A 144 -15.84 0.46 6.08
CA LEU A 144 -15.88 -0.22 7.38
C LEU A 144 -16.02 0.76 8.56
N GLN A 145 -16.39 2.00 8.29
CA GLN A 145 -16.56 3.04 9.29
C GLN A 145 -17.82 2.79 10.14
N GLU A 146 -17.65 2.53 11.44
CA GLU A 146 -18.77 2.17 12.33
C GLU A 146 -19.77 3.33 12.56
N SER A 147 -19.29 4.57 12.51
CA SER A 147 -20.12 5.74 12.84
C SER A 147 -21.13 6.14 11.75
N HIS A 148 -20.90 5.75 10.50
CA HIS A 148 -21.69 6.20 9.35
C HIS A 148 -21.69 5.13 8.26
N LYS A 149 -22.88 4.79 7.74
CA LYS A 149 -23.01 3.89 6.59
C LYS A 149 -22.44 4.57 5.33
N PRO A 150 -21.61 3.88 4.52
CA PRO A 150 -21.12 4.44 3.27
C PRO A 150 -22.27 4.73 2.31
N THR A 151 -22.12 5.77 1.50
CA THR A 151 -23.09 6.11 0.46
C THR A 151 -22.88 5.24 -0.77
N GLU A 152 -23.95 5.00 -1.54
CA GLU A 152 -23.91 4.24 -2.80
C GLU A 152 -22.77 4.68 -3.75
N PRO A 153 -22.56 5.99 -4.03
CA PRO A 153 -21.45 6.41 -4.89
C PRO A 153 -20.08 6.05 -4.32
N LYS A 154 -19.92 6.05 -2.99
CA LYS A 154 -18.66 5.70 -2.35
C LYS A 154 -18.39 4.20 -2.35
N ILE A 155 -19.44 3.38 -2.26
CA ILE A 155 -19.34 1.93 -2.46
C ILE A 155 -18.88 1.64 -3.90
N ALA A 156 -19.56 2.23 -4.88
CA ALA A 156 -19.22 2.05 -6.30
C ALA A 156 -17.78 2.49 -6.60
N GLU A 157 -17.36 3.64 -6.07
CA GLU A 157 -15.99 4.15 -6.21
C GLU A 157 -14.97 3.16 -5.62
N ALA A 158 -15.16 2.73 -4.37
CA ALA A 158 -14.24 1.83 -3.67
C ALA A 158 -14.05 0.50 -4.41
N LEU A 159 -15.14 -0.13 -4.83
CA LEU A 159 -15.12 -1.40 -5.54
C LEU A 159 -14.50 -1.28 -6.93
N THR A 160 -14.82 -0.18 -7.64
CA THR A 160 -14.24 0.09 -8.96
C THR A 160 -12.73 0.31 -8.86
N VAL A 161 -12.25 1.07 -7.87
CA VAL A 161 -10.82 1.30 -7.66
C VAL A 161 -10.11 0.01 -7.23
N ALA A 162 -10.75 -0.83 -6.43
CA ALA A 162 -10.20 -2.14 -6.07
C ALA A 162 -10.06 -3.05 -7.30
N ALA A 163 -11.09 -3.16 -8.14
CA ALA A 163 -10.99 -3.91 -9.39
C ALA A 163 -9.89 -3.35 -10.31
N GLN A 164 -9.84 -2.03 -10.49
CA GLN A 164 -8.77 -1.36 -11.26
C GLN A 164 -7.38 -1.65 -10.69
N THR A 165 -7.24 -1.73 -9.37
CA THR A 165 -5.97 -2.08 -8.73
C THR A 165 -5.51 -3.48 -9.16
N LEU A 166 -6.39 -4.48 -9.14
CA LEU A 166 -6.04 -5.82 -9.62
C LEU A 166 -5.78 -5.86 -11.12
N VAL A 167 -6.55 -5.15 -11.94
CA VAL A 167 -6.29 -5.02 -13.39
C VAL A 167 -4.87 -4.49 -13.62
N ILE A 168 -4.48 -3.43 -12.91
CA ILE A 168 -3.13 -2.83 -13.00
C ILE A 168 -2.05 -3.80 -12.54
N LEU A 169 -2.24 -4.48 -11.41
CA LEU A 169 -1.26 -5.43 -10.89
C LEU A 169 -1.10 -6.65 -11.83
N ASN A 170 -2.20 -7.28 -12.21
CA ASN A 170 -2.18 -8.49 -13.01
C ASN A 170 -1.67 -8.24 -14.43
N SER A 171 -1.99 -7.08 -15.04
CA SER A 171 -1.44 -6.70 -16.36
C SER A 171 0.08 -6.49 -16.32
N LYS A 172 0.62 -6.14 -15.15
CA LYS A 172 2.08 -6.09 -14.90
C LYS A 172 2.67 -7.44 -14.47
N GLY A 173 1.87 -8.51 -14.47
CA GLY A 173 2.26 -9.86 -14.06
C GLY A 173 2.46 -10.01 -12.54
N LEU A 174 1.75 -9.22 -11.74
CA LEU A 174 1.84 -9.20 -10.29
C LEU A 174 0.51 -9.56 -9.62
N VAL A 175 0.61 -10.03 -8.38
CA VAL A 175 -0.49 -10.15 -7.42
C VAL A 175 -0.18 -9.31 -6.18
N HIS A 176 -1.20 -8.90 -5.45
CA HIS A 176 -1.02 -8.16 -4.22
C HIS A 176 -0.58 -9.09 -3.08
N GLY A 177 -1.26 -10.22 -2.90
CA GLY A 177 -0.99 -11.21 -1.84
C GLY A 177 -1.39 -10.78 -0.43
N ASP A 178 -2.01 -9.62 -0.28
CA ASP A 178 -2.76 -9.18 0.92
C ASP A 178 -3.87 -8.22 0.48
N PHE A 179 -4.60 -8.57 -0.57
CA PHE A 179 -5.56 -7.67 -1.20
C PHE A 179 -6.82 -7.49 -0.34
N GLN A 180 -6.74 -6.59 0.65
CA GLN A 180 -7.83 -6.25 1.56
C GLN A 180 -8.32 -4.83 1.30
N VAL A 181 -9.53 -4.51 1.76
CA VAL A 181 -10.14 -3.18 1.64
C VAL A 181 -9.21 -2.06 2.19
N LYS A 182 -8.52 -2.30 3.31
CA LYS A 182 -7.52 -1.39 3.90
C LYS A 182 -6.33 -1.06 3.00
N ASN A 183 -6.02 -1.95 2.05
CA ASN A 183 -4.85 -1.85 1.18
C ASN A 183 -5.18 -1.18 -0.17
N THR A 184 -6.42 -0.73 -0.34
CA THR A 184 -6.89 0.01 -1.51
C THR A 184 -7.25 1.44 -1.13
N ALA A 185 -6.94 2.38 -2.02
CA ALA A 185 -7.17 3.80 -1.78
C ALA A 185 -7.27 4.58 -3.10
N SER A 186 -7.77 5.80 -3.00
CA SER A 186 -7.66 6.81 -4.05
C SER A 186 -7.11 8.12 -3.48
N ASP A 187 -6.50 8.92 -4.34
CA ASP A 187 -6.17 10.32 -4.01
C ASP A 187 -7.35 11.27 -4.32
N ILE A 188 -7.18 12.55 -4.00
CA ILE A 188 -8.19 13.60 -4.26
C ILE A 188 -8.64 13.73 -5.71
N ASN A 189 -7.86 13.21 -6.67
CA ASN A 189 -8.18 13.22 -8.10
C ASN A 189 -8.78 11.88 -8.56
N GLY A 190 -9.08 10.97 -7.63
CA GLY A 190 -9.60 9.64 -7.92
C GLY A 190 -8.56 8.68 -8.49
N ARG A 191 -7.25 9.00 -8.42
CA ARG A 191 -6.20 8.09 -8.91
C ARG A 191 -6.00 6.96 -7.92
N THR A 192 -5.92 5.73 -8.44
CA THR A 192 -5.65 4.52 -7.65
C THR A 192 -4.35 4.64 -6.86
N ARG A 193 -4.42 4.26 -5.59
CA ARG A 193 -3.26 4.15 -4.69
C ARG A 193 -3.26 2.79 -4.01
N ILE A 194 -2.16 2.08 -4.18
CA ILE A 194 -1.91 0.75 -3.62
C ILE A 194 -1.16 0.96 -2.32
N ILE A 195 -1.72 0.43 -1.23
CA ILE A 195 -1.13 0.49 0.09
C ILE A 195 -0.61 -0.90 0.45
N ASP A 196 0.50 -0.92 1.18
CA ASP A 196 1.17 -2.15 1.62
C ASP A 196 1.68 -3.05 0.49
N LEU A 197 2.96 -2.90 0.18
CA LEU A 197 3.61 -3.69 -0.87
C LEU A 197 4.38 -4.90 -0.32
N THR A 198 4.22 -5.25 0.97
CA THR A 198 5.03 -6.32 1.60
C THR A 198 4.87 -7.66 0.88
N THR A 199 3.63 -8.00 0.50
CA THR A 199 3.25 -9.30 -0.05
C THR A 199 3.28 -9.36 -1.57
N ILE A 200 3.41 -8.21 -2.26
CA ILE A 200 3.40 -8.11 -3.73
C ILE A 200 4.34 -9.14 -4.34
N GLY A 201 3.75 -10.01 -5.17
CA GLY A 201 4.37 -11.20 -5.73
C GLY A 201 4.22 -11.27 -7.24
N LYS A 202 4.88 -12.26 -7.84
CA LYS A 202 4.66 -12.56 -9.26
C LYS A 202 3.33 -13.31 -9.38
N LEU A 203 2.57 -12.98 -10.41
CA LEU A 203 1.39 -13.74 -10.81
C LEU A 203 1.82 -15.04 -11.50
N HIS A 204 1.47 -16.18 -10.92
CA HIS A 204 1.77 -17.51 -11.44
C HIS A 204 0.55 -18.10 -12.15
N ASP A 205 -0.58 -18.16 -11.46
CA ASP A 205 -1.79 -18.79 -11.98
C ASP A 205 -3.09 -18.05 -11.59
N MET A 206 -4.26 -18.63 -11.90
CA MET A 206 -5.55 -17.99 -11.58
C MET A 206 -5.98 -18.22 -10.13
N GLU A 207 -5.31 -19.11 -9.39
CA GLU A 207 -5.52 -19.26 -7.96
C GLU A 207 -5.04 -17.99 -7.25
N ASP A 208 -3.86 -17.46 -7.61
CA ASP A 208 -3.36 -16.19 -7.07
C ASP A 208 -4.35 -15.02 -7.25
N VAL A 209 -5.01 -14.95 -8.42
CA VAL A 209 -6.03 -13.93 -8.70
C VAL A 209 -7.26 -14.16 -7.83
N SER A 210 -7.70 -15.41 -7.72
CA SER A 210 -8.87 -15.78 -6.94
C SER A 210 -8.65 -15.46 -5.47
N ASP A 211 -7.46 -15.77 -4.94
CA ASP A 211 -7.06 -15.49 -3.57
C ASP A 211 -7.12 -13.99 -3.25
N ASP A 212 -6.60 -13.13 -4.12
CA ASP A 212 -6.70 -11.68 -3.94
C ASP A 212 -8.18 -11.20 -3.94
N ILE A 213 -9.02 -11.69 -4.86
CA ILE A 213 -10.44 -11.31 -4.91
C ILE A 213 -11.20 -11.81 -3.67
N LEU A 214 -10.96 -13.06 -3.27
CA LEU A 214 -11.57 -13.68 -2.09
C LEU A 214 -11.19 -12.94 -0.81
N LEU A 215 -9.89 -12.65 -0.64
CA LEU A 215 -9.39 -11.90 0.51
C LEU A 215 -10.02 -10.50 0.60
N TYR A 216 -10.25 -9.85 -0.55
CA TYR A 216 -10.92 -8.56 -0.57
C TYR A 216 -12.38 -8.70 -0.13
N ALA A 217 -13.11 -9.67 -0.69
CA ALA A 217 -14.51 -9.94 -0.33
C ALA A 217 -14.67 -10.29 1.16
N GLU A 218 -13.82 -11.16 1.69
CA GLU A 218 -13.82 -11.53 3.12
C GLU A 218 -13.48 -10.33 4.02
N SER A 219 -12.58 -9.44 3.59
CA SER A 219 -12.24 -8.27 4.37
C SER A 219 -13.40 -7.27 4.52
N LEU A 220 -14.40 -7.28 3.61
CA LEU A 220 -15.61 -6.46 3.73
C LEU A 220 -16.48 -6.84 4.93
N THR A 221 -16.47 -8.11 5.33
CA THR A 221 -17.20 -8.61 6.52
C THR A 221 -16.31 -8.68 7.75
N ARG A 222 -15.10 -8.09 7.69
CA ARG A 222 -14.03 -8.32 8.68
C ARG A 222 -13.87 -9.82 8.95
N PHE A 223 -13.77 -10.62 7.89
CA PHE A 223 -13.64 -12.08 7.94
C PHE A 223 -14.80 -12.75 8.67
N GLY A 224 -16.03 -12.35 8.35
CA GLY A 224 -17.27 -12.90 8.91
C GLY A 224 -17.63 -12.40 10.32
N THR A 225 -16.88 -11.46 10.90
CA THR A 225 -17.18 -10.91 12.23
C THR A 225 -18.22 -9.79 12.21
N GLN A 226 -18.48 -9.19 11.04
CA GLN A 226 -19.47 -8.14 10.83
C GLN A 226 -20.27 -8.38 9.54
N LEU A 227 -21.45 -7.75 9.43
CA LEU A 227 -22.20 -7.73 8.17
C LEU A 227 -21.44 -6.89 7.14
N SER A 228 -21.50 -7.32 5.88
CA SER A 228 -20.90 -6.55 4.79
C SER A 228 -21.61 -5.21 4.62
N PRO A 229 -20.86 -4.10 4.44
CA PRO A 229 -21.42 -2.80 4.05
C PRO A 229 -21.82 -2.75 2.57
N VAL A 230 -21.47 -3.80 1.81
CA VAL A 230 -21.68 -3.94 0.37
C VAL A 230 -22.60 -5.13 0.11
N SER A 231 -23.56 -4.99 -0.79
CA SER A 231 -24.40 -6.08 -1.28
C SER A 231 -23.70 -6.90 -2.37
N GLN A 232 -24.17 -8.13 -2.58
CA GLN A 232 -23.67 -9.01 -3.63
C GLN A 232 -23.78 -8.37 -5.02
N GLN A 233 -24.90 -7.66 -5.28
CA GLN A 233 -25.10 -6.95 -6.54
C GLN A 233 -24.08 -5.82 -6.73
N GLN A 234 -23.85 -4.99 -5.72
CA GLN A 234 -22.85 -3.92 -5.81
C GLN A 234 -21.44 -4.48 -6.06
N PHE A 235 -21.09 -5.58 -5.39
CA PHE A 235 -19.80 -6.24 -5.59
C PHE A 235 -19.67 -6.80 -7.01
N ASP A 236 -20.70 -7.46 -7.53
CA ASP A 236 -20.67 -7.95 -8.90
C ASP A 236 -20.56 -6.79 -9.92
N ASP A 237 -21.44 -5.80 -9.80
CA ASP A 237 -21.55 -4.67 -10.74
C ASP A 237 -20.29 -3.80 -10.77
N HIS A 238 -19.69 -3.52 -9.61
CA HIS A 238 -18.60 -2.56 -9.49
C HIS A 238 -17.22 -3.18 -9.32
N PHE A 239 -17.13 -4.45 -8.91
CA PHE A 239 -15.86 -5.16 -8.80
C PHE A 239 -15.71 -6.21 -9.91
N LEU A 240 -16.50 -7.28 -9.85
CA LEU A 240 -16.26 -8.46 -10.70
C LEU A 240 -16.48 -8.15 -12.17
N HIS A 241 -17.56 -7.45 -12.51
CA HIS A 241 -17.85 -7.04 -13.88
C HIS A 241 -16.74 -6.16 -14.47
N ILE A 242 -16.22 -5.21 -13.68
CA ILE A 242 -15.10 -4.34 -14.09
C ILE A 242 -13.84 -5.18 -14.32
N TYR A 243 -13.52 -6.11 -13.42
CA TYR A 243 -12.37 -6.99 -13.60
C TYR A 243 -12.51 -7.88 -14.85
N GLU A 244 -13.66 -8.55 -15.02
CA GLU A 244 -13.92 -9.45 -16.15
C GLU A 244 -13.84 -8.74 -17.51
N LYS A 245 -14.33 -7.50 -17.58
CA LYS A 245 -14.25 -6.68 -18.79
C LYS A 245 -12.81 -6.44 -19.25
N ASN A 246 -11.86 -6.39 -18.32
CA ASN A 246 -10.44 -6.13 -18.59
C ASN A 246 -9.60 -7.40 -18.73
N ILE A 247 -10.16 -8.61 -18.53
CA ILE A 247 -9.45 -9.89 -18.73
C ILE A 247 -8.69 -9.94 -20.08
N PRO A 248 -9.24 -9.47 -21.21
CA PRO A 248 -8.53 -9.50 -22.49
C PRO A 248 -7.24 -8.67 -22.52
N ASP A 249 -7.17 -7.60 -21.72
CA ASP A 249 -6.02 -6.70 -21.63
C ASP A 249 -4.99 -7.18 -20.60
N ILE A 250 -5.39 -8.06 -19.68
CA ILE A 250 -4.54 -8.64 -18.65
C ILE A 250 -3.88 -9.93 -19.13
N PHE A 251 -4.67 -10.80 -19.77
CA PHE A 251 -4.29 -12.19 -20.03
C PHE A 251 -4.21 -12.53 -21.52
N PRO A 252 -3.22 -13.35 -21.93
CA PRO A 252 -3.19 -13.88 -23.28
C PRO A 252 -4.41 -14.78 -23.52
N ILE A 253 -4.85 -14.90 -24.79
CA ILE A 253 -6.08 -15.59 -25.20
C ILE A 253 -6.23 -16.97 -24.55
N GLN A 254 -5.13 -17.73 -24.43
CA GLN A 254 -5.12 -19.08 -23.87
C GLN A 254 -5.55 -19.13 -22.39
N ARG A 255 -5.37 -18.04 -21.64
CA ARG A 255 -5.71 -17.95 -20.21
C ARG A 255 -7.00 -17.17 -19.91
N GLN A 256 -7.59 -16.52 -20.91
CA GLN A 256 -8.79 -15.70 -20.69
C GLN A 256 -10.00 -16.53 -20.26
N LEU A 257 -10.14 -17.75 -20.77
CA LEU A 257 -11.23 -18.65 -20.34
C LEU A 257 -11.05 -19.07 -18.88
N GLU A 258 -9.82 -19.41 -18.48
CA GLU A 258 -9.44 -19.76 -17.11
C GLU A 258 -9.80 -18.61 -16.15
N ALA A 259 -9.41 -17.38 -16.48
CA ALA A 259 -9.72 -16.18 -15.70
C ALA A 259 -11.23 -15.97 -15.56
N LYS A 260 -12.00 -16.08 -16.66
CA LYS A 260 -13.47 -15.92 -16.64
C LYS A 260 -14.14 -17.01 -15.79
N MET A 261 -13.65 -18.24 -15.84
CA MET A 261 -14.17 -19.33 -15.01
C MET A 261 -13.89 -19.09 -13.53
N ALA A 262 -12.68 -18.64 -13.18
CA ALA A 262 -12.33 -18.27 -11.81
C ALA A 262 -13.24 -17.15 -11.27
N THR A 263 -13.42 -16.07 -12.04
CA THR A 263 -14.30 -14.97 -11.63
C THR A 263 -15.77 -15.39 -11.53
N SER A 264 -16.23 -16.25 -12.44
CA SER A 264 -17.59 -16.81 -12.36
C SER A 264 -17.79 -17.71 -11.14
N ALA A 265 -16.77 -18.48 -10.73
CA ALA A 265 -16.85 -19.32 -9.53
C ALA A 265 -17.01 -18.46 -8.28
N ILE A 266 -16.23 -17.37 -8.16
CA ILE A 266 -16.36 -16.39 -7.07
C ILE A 266 -17.73 -15.75 -7.06
N ARG A 267 -18.24 -15.34 -8.24
CA ARG A 267 -19.59 -14.77 -8.38
C ARG A 267 -20.66 -15.71 -7.80
N SER A 268 -20.55 -17.01 -8.06
CA SER A 268 -21.46 -18.02 -7.53
C SER A 268 -21.34 -18.27 -6.02
N SER A 269 -20.31 -17.72 -5.36
CA SER A 269 -20.09 -17.85 -3.90
C SER A 269 -20.27 -16.53 -3.14
N LEU A 270 -20.73 -15.46 -3.80
CA LEU A 270 -20.93 -14.15 -3.15
C LEU A 270 -21.96 -14.20 -2.02
N ASP A 271 -22.93 -15.09 -2.08
CA ASP A 271 -23.92 -15.31 -1.03
C ASP A 271 -23.28 -15.78 0.28
N ILE A 272 -22.22 -16.58 0.20
CA ILE A 272 -21.43 -17.05 1.35
C ILE A 272 -20.43 -15.98 1.80
N LEU A 273 -19.72 -15.36 0.85
CA LEU A 273 -18.60 -14.45 1.15
C LEU A 273 -19.07 -13.09 1.71
N ILE A 274 -20.13 -12.53 1.13
CA ILE A 274 -20.65 -11.21 1.48
C ILE A 274 -21.85 -11.33 2.44
N GLY A 275 -22.60 -12.43 2.35
CA GLY A 275 -23.79 -12.64 3.17
C GLY A 275 -24.93 -11.67 2.83
N PRO A 276 -25.97 -11.61 3.69
CA PRO A 276 -27.00 -10.58 3.57
C PRO A 276 -26.41 -9.21 3.90
N SER A 277 -26.66 -8.21 3.04
CA SER A 277 -26.23 -6.83 3.27
C SER A 277 -26.95 -6.22 4.47
N ALA A 278 -26.26 -5.39 5.25
CA ALA A 278 -26.92 -4.56 6.28
C ALA A 278 -27.89 -3.58 5.61
N THR A 279 -29.19 -3.87 5.63
CA THR A 279 -30.27 -3.01 5.11
C THR A 279 -30.27 -1.66 5.82
#